data_AF-A0A4Q5Z7T0-F1
#
_entry.id   AF-A0A4Q5Z7T0-F1
#
_cell.length_a   1.000
_cell.length_b   1.000
_cell.length_c   1.000
_cell.angle_alpha   90.00
_cell.angle_beta   90.00
_cell.angle_gamma   90.00
#
_symmetry.space_group_name_H-M   'P 1'
#
loop_
_entity.id
_entity.type
_entity.pdbx_description
1 polymer ?
#
loop_
_entity_poly.entity_id
_entity_poly.type
_entity_poly.pdbx_seq_one_letter_code
_entity_poly.pdbx_strand_id
1 'polypeptide(L)'
;MKVGFVSIVREPWGGSEELWAAAAFELLAAGHVVYISILRHDSMAPRLQQLITAGAQVIYRKGFIKPGLPFKKRAPRKLLNFVSEKISNPYAPFFKLGLDVLVYT
;
A
#
# COMPACT_ATOMS: atom_id res chain seq x y z
N MET A 1 7.17 -18.92 -0.15
CA MET A 1 7.75 -17.79 -0.92
C MET A 1 7.37 -16.48 -0.25
N LYS A 2 8.09 -15.40 -0.56
CA LYS A 2 7.77 -14.01 -0.20
C LYS A 2 7.12 -13.33 -1.40
N VAL A 3 5.83 -13.04 -1.31
CA VAL A 3 5.05 -12.41 -2.39
C VAL A 3 4.68 -10.99 -1.99
N GLY A 4 4.91 -10.03 -2.88
CA GLY A 4 4.56 -8.63 -2.66
C GLY A 4 3.46 -8.14 -3.60
N PHE A 5 2.45 -7.47 -3.07
CA PHE A 5 1.45 -6.72 -3.84
C PHE A 5 1.70 -5.22 -3.68
N VAL A 6 1.69 -4.48 -4.77
CA VAL A 6 1.80 -3.01 -4.78
C VAL A 6 0.53 -2.44 -5.38
N SER A 7 -0.31 -1.81 -4.56
CA SER A 7 -1.49 -1.07 -5.04
C SER A 7 -1.23 0.43 -5.09
N ILE A 8 -1.49 1.07 -6.23
CA ILE A 8 -1.42 2.54 -6.41
C ILE A 8 -2.79 3.25 -6.34
N VAL A 9 -3.85 2.52 -5.99
CA VAL A 9 -5.21 3.05 -5.88
C VAL A 9 -5.28 4.16 -4.83
N ARG A 10 -6.04 5.22 -5.14
CA ARG A 10 -6.15 6.44 -4.30
C ARG A 10 -7.34 6.41 -3.37
N GLU A 11 -8.26 5.51 -3.63
CA GLU A 11 -9.37 5.11 -2.78
C GLU A 11 -8.88 4.10 -1.72
N PRO A 12 -9.55 3.98 -0.56
CA PRO A 12 -9.16 3.00 0.46
C PRO A 12 -9.18 1.55 -0.03
N TRP A 13 -9.98 1.27 -1.06
CA TRP A 13 -10.16 -0.04 -1.67
C TRP A 13 -10.85 0.09 -3.04
N GLY A 14 -10.52 -0.78 -3.98
CA GLY A 14 -11.07 -0.79 -5.34
C GLY A 14 -11.14 -2.20 -5.94
N GLY A 15 -11.50 -2.27 -7.22
CA GLY A 15 -11.71 -3.55 -7.91
C GLY A 15 -10.41 -4.35 -8.12
N SER A 16 -9.28 -3.67 -8.38
CA SER A 16 -7.97 -4.32 -8.41
C SER A 16 -7.62 -4.93 -7.05
N GLU A 17 -7.99 -4.24 -5.96
CA GLU A 17 -7.77 -4.70 -4.59
C GLU A 17 -8.56 -5.96 -4.26
N GLU A 18 -9.78 -6.07 -4.76
CA GLU A 18 -10.56 -7.30 -4.65
C GLU A 18 -9.86 -8.50 -5.27
N LEU A 19 -9.31 -8.34 -6.48
CA LEU A 19 -8.64 -9.40 -7.23
C LEU A 19 -7.35 -9.86 -6.54
N TRP A 20 -6.45 -8.92 -6.23
CA TRP A 20 -5.19 -9.30 -5.60
C TRP A 20 -5.38 -9.75 -4.15
N ALA A 21 -6.40 -9.27 -3.43
CA ALA A 21 -6.71 -9.74 -2.07
C ALA A 21 -7.15 -11.20 -2.06
N ALA A 22 -7.94 -11.64 -3.04
CA ALA A 22 -8.31 -13.04 -3.18
C ALA A 22 -7.05 -13.92 -3.32
N ALA A 23 -6.13 -13.54 -4.21
CA ALA A 23 -4.84 -14.24 -4.34
C ALA A 23 -4.00 -14.18 -3.05
N ALA A 24 -3.96 -13.05 -2.37
CA ALA A 24 -3.23 -12.89 -1.12
C ALA A 24 -3.73 -13.82 -0.01
N PHE A 25 -5.04 -14.03 0.12
CA PHE A 25 -5.59 -14.99 1.08
C PHE A 25 -5.17 -16.42 0.77
N GLU A 26 -5.25 -16.85 -0.48
CA GLU A 26 -4.81 -18.19 -0.90
C GLU A 26 -3.32 -18.40 -0.64
N LEU A 27 -2.48 -17.39 -0.94
CA LEU A 27 -1.05 -17.45 -0.66
C LEU A 27 -0.75 -17.58 0.84
N LEU A 28 -1.47 -16.82 1.68
CA LEU A 28 -1.35 -16.94 3.14
C LEU A 28 -1.77 -18.32 3.64
N ALA A 29 -2.91 -18.84 3.14
CA ALA A 29 -3.39 -20.17 3.49
C ALA A 29 -2.42 -21.29 3.09
N ALA A 30 -1.71 -21.11 1.97
CA ALA A 30 -0.64 -22.00 1.51
C ALA A 30 0.68 -21.86 2.29
N GLY A 31 0.73 -21.02 3.33
CA GLY A 31 1.92 -20.82 4.18
C GLY A 31 2.99 -19.92 3.56
N HIS A 32 2.63 -19.09 2.56
CA HIS A 32 3.53 -18.09 2.02
C HIS A 32 3.51 -16.79 2.83
N VAL A 33 4.58 -16.01 2.70
CA VAL A 33 4.68 -14.69 3.35
C VAL A 33 4.18 -13.64 2.37
N VAL A 34 3.13 -12.91 2.75
CA VAL A 34 2.53 -11.87 1.92
C VAL A 34 2.86 -10.49 2.46
N TYR A 35 3.39 -9.64 1.59
CA TYR A 35 3.65 -8.22 1.85
C TYR A 35 2.74 -7.37 0.96
N ILE A 36 2.22 -6.27 1.51
CA ILE A 36 1.33 -5.36 0.79
C ILE A 36 1.90 -3.95 0.92
N SER A 37 2.16 -3.30 -0.21
CA SER A 37 2.48 -1.88 -0.29
C SER A 37 1.27 -1.11 -0.80
N ILE A 38 0.71 -0.24 0.05
CA ILE A 38 -0.48 0.56 -0.29
C ILE A 38 -0.30 2.00 0.17
N LEU A 39 -1.04 2.94 -0.45
CA LEU A 39 -1.13 4.30 0.05
C LEU A 39 -1.79 4.33 1.44
N ARG A 40 -1.36 5.25 2.31
CA ARG A 40 -2.05 5.48 3.58
C ARG A 40 -3.35 6.25 3.33
N HIS A 41 -4.48 5.70 3.75
CA HIS A 41 -5.78 6.36 3.77
C HIS A 41 -6.21 6.66 5.20
N ASP A 42 -7.13 7.61 5.37
CA ASP A 42 -7.65 7.98 6.70
C ASP A 42 -8.53 6.87 7.30
N SER A 43 -9.18 6.08 6.45
CA SER A 43 -9.97 4.91 6.82
C SER A 43 -9.33 3.64 6.27
N MET A 44 -9.25 2.60 7.08
CA MET A 44 -8.78 1.29 6.66
C MET A 44 -9.95 0.48 6.07
N ALA A 45 -9.72 -0.14 4.92
CA ALA A 45 -10.70 -1.04 4.31
C ALA A 45 -10.88 -2.31 5.17
N PRO A 46 -12.11 -2.81 5.37
CA PRO A 46 -12.34 -4.04 6.14
C PRO A 46 -11.54 -5.24 5.61
N ARG A 47 -11.41 -5.35 4.29
CA ARG A 47 -10.68 -6.44 3.65
C ARG A 47 -9.16 -6.36 3.85
N LEU A 48 -8.61 -5.14 3.90
CA LEU A 48 -7.21 -4.94 4.31
C LEU A 48 -6.98 -5.40 5.75
N GLN A 49 -7.93 -5.08 6.66
CA GLN A 49 -7.87 -5.55 8.04
C GLN A 49 -7.92 -7.08 8.13
N GLN A 50 -8.79 -7.73 7.34
CA GLN A 50 -8.86 -9.19 7.28
C GLN A 50 -7.53 -9.81 6.81
N LEU A 51 -6.88 -9.24 5.80
CA LEU A 51 -5.56 -9.69 5.34
C LEU A 51 -4.49 -9.55 6.42
N ILE A 52 -4.47 -8.42 7.14
CA ILE A 52 -3.55 -8.21 8.27
C ILE A 52 -3.80 -9.28 9.34
N THR A 53 -5.07 -9.53 9.70
CA THR A 53 -5.44 -10.57 10.66
C THR A 53 -5.04 -11.97 10.19
N ALA A 54 -5.07 -12.23 8.88
CA ALA A 54 -4.61 -13.48 8.28
C ALA A 54 -3.07 -13.59 8.17
N GLY A 55 -2.31 -12.56 8.54
CA GLY A 55 -0.85 -12.57 8.61
C GLY A 55 -0.12 -11.77 7.51
N ALA A 56 -0.85 -11.02 6.67
CA ALA A 56 -0.20 -10.12 5.71
C ALA A 56 0.51 -8.96 6.41
N GLN A 57 1.68 -8.57 5.88
CA GLN A 57 2.46 -7.43 6.39
C GLN A 57 2.27 -6.21 5.50
N VAL A 58 1.77 -5.11 6.07
CA VAL A 58 1.45 -3.89 5.31
C VAL A 58 2.52 -2.82 5.49
N ILE A 59 3.04 -2.31 4.38
CA ILE A 59 3.97 -1.19 4.30
C ILE A 59 3.27 -0.01 3.64
N TYR A 60 2.91 0.96 4.47
CA TYR A 60 2.23 2.16 4.02
C TYR A 60 3.18 3.12 3.31
N ARG A 61 2.81 3.52 2.10
CA ARG A 61 3.40 4.66 1.40
C ARG A 61 2.64 5.93 1.76
N LYS A 62 3.31 7.09 1.60
CA LYS A 62 2.69 8.39 1.87
C LYS A 62 1.41 8.54 1.05
N GLY A 63 0.33 8.86 1.75
CA GLY A 63 -1.01 8.87 1.21
C GLY A 63 -1.31 10.02 0.26
N PHE A 64 -2.41 9.86 -0.48
CA PHE A 64 -2.97 10.89 -1.33
C PHE A 64 -3.45 12.09 -0.50
N ILE A 65 -3.03 13.30 -0.87
CA ILE A 65 -3.52 14.53 -0.23
C ILE A 65 -4.96 14.77 -0.70
N LYS A 66 -5.93 14.61 0.20
CA LYS A 66 -7.36 14.76 -0.07
C LYS A 66 -7.68 15.99 -0.92
N PRO A 67 -8.50 15.85 -1.99
CA PRO A 67 -9.14 16.97 -2.67
C PRO A 67 -10.02 17.75 -1.67
N GLY A 68 -10.20 19.05 -1.88
CA GLY A 68 -11.06 19.88 -1.02
C GLY A 68 -10.40 20.51 0.21
N LEU A 69 -9.13 20.19 0.51
CA LEU A 69 -8.37 20.96 1.51
C LEU A 69 -8.10 22.40 1.02
N PRO A 70 -8.28 23.43 1.87
CA PRO A 70 -7.93 24.81 1.53
C PRO A 70 -6.50 24.91 1.02
N PHE A 71 -6.25 25.75 0.02
CA PHE A 71 -4.94 25.89 -0.63
C PHE A 71 -3.78 26.06 0.37
N LYS A 72 -3.99 26.90 1.40
CA LYS A 72 -3.01 27.16 2.47
C LYS A 72 -2.62 25.91 3.27
N LYS A 73 -3.50 24.90 3.37
CA LYS A 73 -3.22 23.62 4.03
C LYS A 73 -2.67 22.56 3.07
N ARG A 74 -2.97 22.69 1.77
CA ARG A 74 -2.60 21.73 0.72
C ARG A 74 -1.18 21.96 0.18
N ALA A 75 -0.80 23.21 -0.05
CA ALA A 75 0.51 23.59 -0.59
C ALA A 75 1.71 23.07 0.24
N PRO A 76 1.77 23.28 1.58
CA PRO A 76 2.89 22.78 2.37
C PRO A 76 2.97 21.25 2.37
N ARG A 77 1.82 20.55 2.42
CA ARG A 77 1.79 19.08 2.37
C ARG A 77 2.30 18.54 1.04
N LYS A 78 1.94 19.18 -0.08
CA LYS A 78 2.45 18.81 -1.41
C LYS A 78 3.97 19.00 -1.50
N LEU A 79 4.47 20.13 -1.01
CA LEU A 79 5.91 20.42 -1.02
C LEU A 79 6.68 19.40 -0.18
N LEU A 80 6.19 19.10 1.03
CA LEU A 80 6.79 18.10 1.92
C LEU A 80 6.79 16.70 1.30
N ASN A 81 5.70 16.29 0.64
CA ASN A 81 5.66 15.00 -0.06
C ASN A 81 6.66 14.97 -1.21
N PHE A 82 6.70 16.01 -2.05
CA PHE A 82 7.62 16.09 -3.19
C PHE A 82 9.09 16.05 -2.76
N VAL A 83 9.47 16.84 -1.76
CA VAL A 83 10.84 16.86 -1.23
C VAL A 83 11.19 15.49 -0.64
N SER A 84 10.29 14.90 0.13
CA SER A 84 10.50 13.58 0.70
C SER A 84 10.68 12.47 -0.34
N GLU A 85 9.90 12.51 -1.43
CA GLU A 85 9.98 11.51 -2.50
C GLU A 85 11.25 11.67 -3.33
N LYS A 86 11.77 12.90 -3.49
CA LYS A 86 13.09 13.14 -4.10
C LYS A 86 14.26 12.66 -3.24
N ILE A 87 14.12 12.72 -1.91
CA ILE A 87 15.16 12.30 -0.96
C ILE A 87 15.12 10.78 -0.74
N SER A 88 13.94 10.17 -0.78
CA SER A 88 13.72 8.78 -0.43
C SER A 88 12.68 8.14 -1.36
N ASN A 89 13.09 7.08 -2.06
CA ASN A 89 12.17 6.28 -2.86
C ASN A 89 11.14 5.63 -1.91
N PRO A 90 9.84 5.95 -2.03
CA PRO A 90 8.80 5.45 -1.13
C PRO A 90 8.61 3.93 -1.22
N TYR A 91 9.12 3.29 -2.28
CA TYR A 91 9.11 1.84 -2.46
C TYR A 91 10.38 1.17 -1.90
N ALA A 92 11.44 1.91 -1.56
CA ALA A 92 12.70 1.31 -1.12
C ALA A 92 12.56 0.38 0.08
N PRO A 93 11.76 0.69 1.13
CA PRO A 93 11.55 -0.26 2.22
C PRO A 93 10.90 -1.57 1.75
N PHE A 94 9.99 -1.49 0.78
CA PHE A 94 9.27 -2.65 0.24
C PHE A 94 10.17 -3.53 -0.64
N PHE A 95 10.97 -2.92 -1.52
CA PHE A 95 11.87 -3.67 -2.40
C PHE A 95 13.06 -4.31 -1.64
N LYS A 96 13.39 -3.82 -0.44
CA LYS A 96 14.43 -4.42 0.41
C LYS A 96 14.03 -5.75 1.08
N LEU A 97 12.78 -6.20 0.94
CA LEU A 97 12.28 -7.41 1.61
C LEU A 97 12.78 -8.73 0.99
N GLY A 98 13.39 -8.66 -0.20
CA GLY A 98 13.81 -9.84 -0.96
C GLY A 98 12.59 -10.65 -1.40
N LEU A 99 11.69 -10.02 -2.16
CA LEU A 99 10.48 -10.66 -2.67
C LEU A 99 10.83 -11.62 -3.80
N ASP A 100 10.25 -12.81 -3.79
CA ASP A 100 10.38 -13.79 -4.87
C ASP A 100 9.46 -13.43 -6.05
N VAL A 101 8.30 -12.85 -5.74
CA VAL A 101 7.31 -12.40 -6.72
C VAL A 101 6.78 -11.03 -6.30
N LEU A 102 6.65 -10.13 -7.28
CA LEU A 102 6.03 -8.83 -7.11
C LEU A 102 4.91 -8.62 -8.13
N VAL A 103 3.72 -8.30 -7.63
CA VAL A 103 2.55 -7.94 -8.43
C VAL A 103 2.28 -6.45 -8.26
N TYR A 104 2.22 -5.72 -9.37
CA TYR A 104 1.96 -4.29 -9.39
C TYR A 104 0.56 -4.02 -9.97
N THR A 105 -0.26 -3.26 -9.25
CA THR A 105 -1.68 -3.02 -9.55
C THR A 105 -2.07 -1.57 -9.33
#